data_AF-R7ZDZ4-F1
#
_entry.id   AF-R7ZDZ4-F1
#
_cell.length_a   1.000
_cell.length_b   1.000
_cell.length_c   1.000
_cell.angle_alpha   90.00
_cell.angle_beta   90.00
_cell.angle_gamma   90.00
#
_symmetry.space_group_name_H-M   'P 1'
#
loop_
_entity.id
_entity.type
_entity.pdbx_description
1 polymer ?
#
loop_
_entity_poly.entity_id
_entity_poly.type
_entity_poly.pdbx_seq_one_letter_code
_entity_poly.pdbx_strand_id
1 'polypeptide(L)' 'MQETKYYTIFNKNLACALSYLTGQKFYTFDSFEDANKKVYSFERTDRLNKAMTQIQQLKNSN' A
#
# COMPACT_ATOMS: atom_id res chain seq x y z
N MET A 1 -2.97 -19.12 8.88
CA MET A 1 -3.18 -17.69 9.18
C MET A 1 -3.99 -17.11 8.03
N GLN A 2 -5.15 -16.52 8.29
CA GLN A 2 -5.94 -15.86 7.24
C GLN A 2 -5.13 -14.68 6.72
N GLU A 3 -4.62 -14.78 5.50
CA GLU A 3 -4.02 -13.64 4.85
C GLU A 3 -5.11 -12.59 4.63
N THR A 4 -4.92 -11.41 5.23
CA THR A 4 -5.80 -10.27 5.00
C THR A 4 -5.83 -9.98 3.50
N LYS A 5 -7.03 -10.08 2.91
CA LYS A 5 -7.27 -9.88 1.47
C LYS A 5 -6.81 -8.52 0.96
N TYR A 6 -6.67 -7.54 1.86
CA TYR A 6 -6.29 -6.18 1.52
C TYR A 6 -5.07 -5.71 2.33
N TYR A 7 -4.29 -4.83 1.71
CA TYR A 7 -3.15 -4.16 2.33
C TYR A 7 -3.45 -2.68 2.50
N THR A 8 -3.32 -2.15 3.71
CA THR A 8 -3.61 -0.75 4.04
C THR A 8 -2.31 0.05 4.15
N ILE A 9 -2.32 1.23 3.52
CA ILE A 9 -1.20 2.16 3.45
C ILE A 9 -1.69 3.53 3.94
N PHE A 10 -0.95 4.12 4.87
CA PHE A 10 -1.31 5.40 5.49
C PHE A 10 -0.62 6.60 4.83
N ASN A 11 0.33 6.35 3.92
CA ASN A 11 1.08 7.37 3.22
C ASN A 11 0.61 7.48 1.76
N LYS A 12 0.11 8.67 1.37
CA LYS A 12 -0.39 8.95 0.01
C LYS A 12 0.67 8.73 -1.06
N ASN A 13 1.89 9.20 -0.83
CA ASN A 13 2.96 9.14 -1.82
C ASN A 13 3.37 7.68 -2.07
N LEU A 14 3.43 6.87 -1.01
CA LEU A 14 3.69 5.44 -1.14
C LEU A 14 2.55 4.72 -1.88
N ALA A 15 1.29 5.05 -1.59
CA ALA A 15 0.15 4.49 -2.32
C ALA A 15 0.21 4.85 -3.82
N CYS A 16 0.47 6.11 -4.16
CA CYS A 16 0.65 6.52 -5.56
C CYS A 16 1.82 5.80 -6.23
N ALA A 17 2.97 5.67 -5.56
CA ALA A 17 4.13 4.97 -6.10
C ALA A 17 3.82 3.49 -6.37
N LEU A 18 3.16 2.80 -5.44
CA LEU A 18 2.76 1.41 -5.61
C LEU A 18 1.72 1.25 -6.73
N SER A 19 0.76 2.18 -6.84
CA SER A 19 -0.19 2.18 -7.93
C SER A 19 0.50 2.31 -9.29
N TYR A 20 1.47 3.22 -9.40
CA TYR A 20 2.27 3.41 -10.60
C TYR A 20 3.09 2.16 -10.96
N LEU A 21 3.80 1.57 -9.98
CA LEU A 21 4.66 0.41 -10.20
C LEU A 21 3.89 -0.87 -10.53
N THR A 22 2.72 -1.05 -9.91
CA THR A 22 1.95 -2.30 -10.04
C THR A 22 0.87 -2.22 -11.11
N GLY A 23 0.47 -1.00 -11.51
CA GLY A 23 -0.73 -0.74 -12.30
C GLY A 23 -2.03 -0.93 -11.52
N GLN A 24 -1.97 -1.18 -10.20
CA GLN A 24 -3.16 -1.43 -9.39
C GLN A 24 -3.80 -0.14 -8.90
N LYS A 25 -5.12 -0.11 -8.92
CA LYS A 25 -5.91 0.93 -8.27
C LYS A 25 -6.04 0.59 -6.79
N PHE A 26 -6.09 1.62 -5.96
CA PHE A 26 -6.38 1.51 -4.54
C PHE A 26 -7.67 2.23 -4.20
N TYR A 27 -8.33 1.75 -3.15
CA TYR A 27 -9.46 2.44 -2.54
C TYR A 27 -8.95 3.44 -1.52
N THR A 28 -9.63 4.58 -1.39
CA THR A 28 -9.30 5.60 -0.39
C THR A 28 -10.42 5.68 0.63
N PHE A 29 -10.08 5.66 1.91
CA PHE A 29 -11.02 5.79 3.01
C PHE A 29 -10.55 6.87 3.99
N ASP A 30 -11.48 7.35 4.81
CA ASP A 30 -11.14 8.15 5.98
C ASP A 30 -10.55 7.26 7.07
N SER A 31 -9.54 7.75 7.78
CA SER A 31 -9.00 7.05 8.93
C SER A 31 -10.02 7.06 10.07
N PHE A 32 -10.22 5.91 10.70
CA PHE A 32 -11.08 5.79 11.87
C PHE A 32 -10.59 6.62 13.06
N GLU A 33 -9.28 6.82 13.17
CA GLU A 33 -8.66 7.56 14.28
C GLU A 33 -8.66 9.08 14.05
N ASP A 34 -8.70 9.52 12.79
CA ASP A 34 -8.57 10.93 12.41
C ASP A 34 -9.22 11.17 11.05
N ALA A 35 -10.38 11.83 11.04
CA ALA A 35 -11.13 12.11 9.83
C ALA A 35 -10.38 13.00 8.82
N ASN A 36 -9.31 13.70 9.24
CA ASN A 36 -8.47 14.48 8.33
C ASN A 36 -7.40 13.63 7.64
N LYS A 37 -7.19 12.38 8.08
CA LYS A 37 -6.24 11.45 7.47
C LYS A 37 -6.96 10.49 6.55
N LYS A 38 -6.32 10.20 5.42
CA LYS A 38 -6.79 9.21 4.45
C LYS A 38 -5.97 7.94 4.56
N VAL A 39 -6.62 6.80 4.41
CA VAL A 39 -6.00 5.48 4.29
C VAL A 39 -6.26 4.91 2.90
N TYR A 40 -5.27 4.20 2.37
CA TYR A 40 -5.26 3.69 1.00
C TYR A 40 -5.19 2.18 1.04
N SER A 41 -6.16 1.47 0.46
CA SER A 41 -6.25 0.02 0.52
C SER A 41 -6.08 -0.61 -0.86
N PHE A 42 -5.18 -1.58 -0.95
CA PHE A 42 -4.92 -2.37 -2.14
C PHE A 42 -5.41 -3.79 -1.96
N GLU A 43 -5.88 -4.42 -3.04
CA GLU A 43 -6.01 -5.88 -3.05
C GLU A 43 -4.64 -6.53 -2.94
N ARG A 44 -4.52 -7.50 -2.04
CA ARG A 44 -3.29 -8.26 -1.89
C ARG A 44 -3.12 -9.15 -3.11
N THR A 45 -2.03 -8.91 -3.84
CA THR A 45 -1.64 -9.68 -5.01
C THR A 45 -0.15 -9.94 -4.99
N ASP A 46 0.31 -10.95 -5.73
CA ASP A 46 1.74 -11.26 -5.83
C ASP A 46 2.56 -10.10 -6.38
N ARG A 47 1.98 -9.32 -7.31
CA ARG A 47 2.63 -8.14 -7.87
C ARG A 47 2.81 -7.03 -6.82
N LEU A 48 1.79 -6.77 -6.01
CA LEU A 48 1.88 -5.82 -4.90
C LEU A 48 2.91 -6.27 -3.87
N ASN A 49 2.90 -7.54 -3.50
CA ASN A 49 3.85 -8.11 -2.53
C ASN A 49 5.29 -7.94 -3.05
N LYS A 50 5.56 -8.29 -4.31
CA LYS A 50 6.88 -8.10 -4.93
C LYS A 50 7.32 -6.63 -4.94
N ALA A 51 6.44 -5.71 -5.34
CA ALA A 51 6.74 -4.28 -5.34
C ALA A 51 7.05 -3.76 -3.93
N MET A 52 6.29 -4.20 -2.92
CA MET A 52 6.52 -3.83 -1.53
C MET A 52 7.88 -4.37 -1.02
N THR A 53 8.21 -5.62 -1.33
CA THR A 53 9.51 -6.22 -0.98
C THR A 53 10.67 -5.45 -1.62
N GLN A 54 10.56 -5.07 -2.89
CA GLN A 54 11.58 -4.28 -3.57
C GLN A 54 11.77 -2.90 -2.91
N ILE A 55 10.68 -2.21 -2.57
CA ILE A 55 10.76 -0.92 -1.86
C ILE A 55 11.43 -1.08 -0.49
N GLN A 56 11.12 -2.14 0.24
CA GLN A 56 11.76 -2.43 1.53
C GLN A 56 13.25 -2.72 1.39
N GLN A 57 13.65 -3.49 0.36
CA GLN A 57 15.06 -3.77 0.08
C GLN A 57 15.85 -2.49 -0.24
N LEU A 58 15.27 -1.58 -1.02
CA LEU A 58 15.89 -0.27 -1.32
C LEU A 58 16.04 0.60 -0.07
N LYS A 59 15.05 0.58 0.83
CA LYS A 59 15.11 1.31 2.11
C LYS A 59 16.24 0.81 3.01
N ASN A 60 16.46 -0.51 3.06
CA ASN A 60 17.45 -1.14 3.93
C ASN A 60 18.87 -1.14 3.33
N SER A 61 19.02 -0.75 2.06
CA SER A 61 20.30 -0.70 1.35
C SER A 61 20.91 0.71 1.34
N ASN A 62 20.27 1.68 2.00
CA ASN A 62 20.81 3.00 2.36
C ASN A 62 20.95 3.10 3.88
#